data_AF-A0A9W9ZG18-F1
#
_entry.id   AF-A0A9W9ZG18-F1
#
_cell.length_a   1.000
_cell.length_b   1.000
_cell.length_c   1.000
_cell.angle_alpha   90.00
_cell.angle_beta   90.00
_cell.angle_gamma   90.00
#
_symmetry.space_group_name_H-M   'P 1'
#
loop_
_entity.id
_entity.type
_entity.pdbx_description
1 polymer ?
#
loop_
_entity_poly.entity_id
_entity_poly.type
_entity_poly.pdbx_seq_one_letter_code
_entity_poly.pdbx_strand_id
1 'polypeptide(L)'
;MTTAKAMICDWFKFMLSIPRTEPMTNTQKFTQWSSLLAYCVGGGSLLVCPELWRIILQLDFQGRTEGYLRLSGLGVLIIGFLLVISSRSYHQSPRHGPILGSILARFIYINGILLMLVLRGMIPLSFALTFMGLDTLLALSTLVIWCRETEGASVGLFFGEIFTPIFTFRGVTSGGPIAAIFFIGLLQLFFWLVFVIRPDIAQSFLHLDHHQGHSIGFLASVFFTLSIHGWSHVTNASAVNHPFVSAALCYRILLSVPVLLISGLVDQIEINLCLTLLGIDLCSIFVIFLFVIFSKKDVATTEGNERTMLKKK
;
A
#
# COMPACT_ATOMS: atom_id res chain seq x y z
N MET A 1 4.73 -0.56 29.99
CA MET A 1 3.87 0.61 29.76
C MET A 1 4.48 1.49 28.66
N THR A 2 4.14 1.26 27.39
CA THR A 2 4.67 2.03 26.24
C THR A 2 3.59 2.95 25.68
N THR A 3 3.84 4.27 25.72
CA THR A 3 2.95 5.29 25.16
C THR A 3 2.85 5.14 23.63
N ALA A 4 1.82 5.68 22.98
CA ALA A 4 1.72 5.66 21.50
C ALA A 4 2.96 6.32 20.85
N LYS A 5 3.50 7.35 21.49
CA LYS A 5 4.80 7.96 21.16
C LYS A 5 5.97 6.98 21.24
N ALA A 6 6.04 6.16 22.30
CA ALA A 6 7.07 5.14 22.43
C ALA A 6 6.94 4.06 21.35
N MET A 7 5.72 3.59 21.02
CA MET A 7 5.51 2.66 19.90
C MET A 7 6.00 3.22 18.56
N ILE A 8 5.73 4.50 18.28
CA ILE A 8 6.19 5.16 17.04
C ILE A 8 7.71 5.34 17.03
N CYS A 9 8.32 5.74 18.15
CA CYS A 9 9.78 5.92 18.26
C CYS A 9 10.55 4.59 18.18
N ASP A 10 10.07 3.56 18.88
CA ASP A 10 10.67 2.23 18.86
C ASP A 10 10.49 1.58 17.49
N TRP A 11 9.36 1.85 16.81
CA TRP A 11 9.16 1.49 15.40
C TRP A 11 10.16 2.21 14.49
N PHE A 12 10.30 3.53 14.59
CA PHE A 12 11.24 4.28 13.74
C PHE A 12 12.68 3.78 13.92
N LYS A 13 13.05 3.47 15.17
CA LYS A 13 14.33 2.82 15.50
C LYS A 13 14.45 1.42 14.90
N PHE A 14 13.42 0.58 14.96
CA PHE A 14 13.43 -0.74 14.32
C PHE A 14 13.53 -0.67 12.79
N MET A 15 12.87 0.32 12.19
CA MET A 15 12.85 0.52 10.74
C MET A 15 14.18 1.07 10.22
N LEU A 16 14.86 1.91 11.00
CA LEU A 16 16.14 2.51 10.64
C LEU A 16 17.35 1.81 11.26
N SER A 17 17.17 0.77 12.09
CA SER A 17 18.30 0.11 12.75
C SER A 17 19.23 -0.55 11.74
N ILE A 18 20.51 -0.20 11.88
CA ILE A 18 21.66 -0.82 11.25
C ILE A 18 22.73 -0.96 12.36
N PRO A 19 23.20 -2.17 12.69
CA PRO A 19 22.82 -3.46 12.13
C PRO A 19 21.44 -3.93 12.59
N ARG A 20 20.81 -4.80 11.79
CA ARG A 20 19.51 -5.39 12.13
C ARG A 20 19.69 -6.44 13.23
N THR A 21 18.66 -6.60 14.06
CA THR A 21 18.63 -7.63 15.11
C THR A 21 18.63 -9.04 14.53
N GLU A 22 18.05 -9.25 13.34
CA GLU A 22 18.01 -10.56 12.68
C GLU A 22 18.32 -10.48 11.17
N PRO A 23 18.93 -11.55 10.58
CA PRO A 23 19.28 -11.59 9.17
C PRO A 23 18.05 -11.82 8.29
N MET A 24 17.99 -11.08 7.17
CA MET A 24 16.97 -11.24 6.15
C MET A 24 17.23 -12.45 5.25
N THR A 25 16.16 -13.09 4.79
CA THR A 25 16.24 -14.07 3.68
C THR A 25 16.58 -13.37 2.36
N ASN A 26 17.03 -14.12 1.35
CA ASN A 26 17.33 -13.57 0.04
C ASN A 26 16.08 -12.98 -0.64
N THR A 27 14.93 -13.63 -0.51
CA THR A 27 13.64 -13.08 -0.97
C THR A 27 13.35 -11.73 -0.32
N GLN A 28 13.50 -11.63 1.01
CA GLN A 28 13.29 -10.36 1.71
C GLN A 28 14.27 -9.27 1.25
N LYS A 29 15.56 -9.59 1.10
CA LYS A 29 16.59 -8.64 0.64
C LYS A 29 16.28 -8.12 -0.75
N PHE A 30 15.95 -9.01 -1.68
CA PHE A 30 15.60 -8.66 -3.04
C PHE A 30 14.36 -7.78 -3.08
N THR A 31 13.29 -8.15 -2.35
CA THR A 31 12.07 -7.33 -2.28
C THR A 31 12.35 -5.96 -1.68
N GLN A 32 13.17 -5.85 -0.63
CA GLN A 32 13.50 -4.56 -0.03
C GLN A 32 14.22 -3.64 -1.02
N TRP A 33 15.29 -4.12 -1.67
CA TRP A 33 16.08 -3.31 -2.59
C TRP A 33 15.34 -2.97 -3.88
N SER A 34 14.63 -3.95 -4.46
CA SER A 34 13.78 -3.67 -5.63
C SER A 34 12.66 -2.69 -5.29
N SER A 35 12.05 -2.78 -4.10
CA SER A 35 11.03 -1.82 -3.66
C SER A 35 11.58 -0.41 -3.50
N LEU A 36 12.77 -0.28 -2.91
CA LEU A 36 13.45 1.00 -2.77
C LEU A 36 13.80 1.62 -4.13
N LEU A 37 14.42 0.85 -5.03
CA LEU A 37 14.90 1.37 -6.31
C LEU A 37 13.78 1.55 -7.34
N ALA A 38 12.95 0.54 -7.58
CA ALA A 38 11.95 0.59 -8.63
C ALA A 38 10.74 1.45 -8.23
N TYR A 39 10.29 1.35 -6.97
CA TYR A 39 9.05 2.00 -6.54
C TYR A 39 9.29 3.29 -5.76
N CYS A 40 10.21 3.31 -4.79
CA CYS A 40 10.45 4.56 -4.06
C CYS A 40 11.16 5.60 -4.94
N VAL A 41 12.26 5.24 -5.60
CA VAL A 41 12.93 6.18 -6.52
C VAL A 41 12.09 6.42 -7.77
N GLY A 42 11.55 5.36 -8.39
CA GLY A 42 10.68 5.50 -9.57
C GLY A 42 9.43 6.34 -9.30
N GLY A 43 8.63 5.97 -8.29
CA GLY A 43 7.44 6.72 -7.87
C GLY A 43 7.77 8.14 -7.37
N GLY A 44 8.86 8.30 -6.63
CA GLY A 44 9.35 9.61 -6.22
C GLY A 44 9.72 10.51 -7.41
N SER A 45 10.35 9.94 -8.45
CA SER A 45 10.67 10.69 -9.67
C SER A 45 9.42 11.06 -10.47
N LEU A 46 8.40 10.19 -10.54
CA LEU A 46 7.09 10.53 -11.13
C LEU A 46 6.40 11.67 -10.37
N LEU A 47 6.48 11.63 -9.03
CA LEU A 47 5.88 12.63 -8.16
C LEU A 47 6.57 14.00 -8.26
N VAL A 48 7.91 14.02 -8.24
CA VAL A 48 8.70 15.26 -8.17
C VAL A 48 9.02 15.82 -9.56
N CYS A 49 9.38 14.95 -10.50
CA CYS A 49 9.84 15.29 -11.85
C CYS A 49 9.05 14.54 -12.94
N PRO A 50 7.72 14.77 -13.07
CA PRO A 50 6.89 14.09 -14.08
C PRO A 50 7.34 14.38 -15.51
N GLU A 51 8.00 15.51 -15.74
CA GLU A 51 8.59 15.91 -17.03
C GLU A 51 9.61 14.92 -17.56
N LEU A 52 10.41 14.31 -16.68
CA LEU A 52 11.34 13.25 -17.07
C LEU A 52 10.59 12.08 -17.71
N TRP A 53 9.46 11.69 -17.12
CA TRP A 53 8.61 10.61 -17.61
C TRP A 53 7.85 11.00 -18.86
N ARG A 54 7.45 12.27 -18.99
CA ARG A 54 6.89 12.82 -20.22
C ARG A 54 7.83 12.59 -21.40
N ILE A 55 9.11 12.91 -21.23
CA ILE A 55 10.13 12.77 -22.26
C ILE A 55 10.43 11.29 -22.56
N ILE A 56 10.69 10.49 -21.52
CA ILE A 56 11.06 9.08 -21.68
C ILE A 56 9.94 8.27 -22.34
N LEU A 57 8.69 8.51 -21.92
CA LEU A 57 7.54 7.72 -22.36
C LEU A 57 6.72 8.39 -23.47
N GLN A 58 7.14 9.58 -23.92
CA GLN A 58 6.46 10.39 -24.93
C GLN A 58 4.99 10.65 -24.56
N LEU A 59 4.76 11.08 -23.32
CA LEU A 59 3.41 11.38 -22.82
C LEU A 59 2.97 12.76 -23.29
N ASP A 60 1.69 12.90 -23.59
CA ASP A 60 1.10 14.21 -23.84
C ASP A 60 0.42 14.73 -22.57
N PHE A 61 0.84 15.91 -22.11
CA PHE A 61 0.29 16.53 -20.91
C PHE A 61 -0.78 17.53 -21.33
N GLN A 62 -2.04 17.10 -21.22
CA GLN A 62 -3.21 17.93 -21.46
C GLN A 62 -4.06 18.04 -20.19
N GLY A 63 -4.64 19.22 -19.94
CA GLY A 63 -5.43 19.49 -18.73
C GLY A 63 -4.69 19.10 -17.44
N ARG A 64 -5.35 18.32 -16.57
CA ARG A 64 -4.84 17.86 -15.27
C ARG A 64 -3.93 16.62 -15.33
N THR A 65 -3.48 16.20 -16.52
CA THR A 65 -2.68 14.96 -16.70
C THR A 65 -1.44 14.93 -15.81
N GLU A 66 -0.69 16.03 -15.74
CA GLU A 66 0.50 16.10 -14.89
C GLU A 66 0.17 15.87 -13.41
N GLY A 67 -0.90 16.48 -12.90
CA GLY A 67 -1.35 16.33 -11.51
C GLY A 67 -1.71 14.88 -11.17
N TYR A 68 -2.45 14.20 -12.05
CA TYR A 68 -2.78 12.78 -11.85
C TYR A 68 -1.58 11.85 -12.00
N LEU A 69 -0.62 12.19 -12.86
CA LEU A 69 0.64 11.45 -12.95
C LEU A 69 1.45 11.60 -11.66
N ARG A 70 1.51 12.81 -11.08
CA ARG A 70 2.15 13.05 -9.77
C ARG A 70 1.47 12.24 -8.67
N LEU A 71 0.14 12.22 -8.61
CA LEU A 71 -0.61 11.40 -7.66
C LEU A 71 -0.38 9.89 -7.87
N SER A 72 -0.27 9.44 -9.11
CA SER A 72 0.10 8.05 -9.42
C SER A 72 1.52 7.75 -8.91
N GLY A 73 2.46 8.69 -9.08
CA GLY A 73 3.81 8.63 -8.52
C GLY A 73 3.82 8.52 -6.99
N LEU A 74 3.00 9.31 -6.30
CA LEU A 74 2.77 9.17 -4.85
C LEU A 74 2.26 7.77 -4.50
N GLY A 75 1.28 7.25 -5.26
CA GLY A 75 0.75 5.90 -5.09
C GLY A 75 1.84 4.83 -5.19
N VAL A 76 2.69 4.91 -6.23
CA VAL A 76 3.82 4.01 -6.46
C VAL A 76 4.88 4.13 -5.35
N LEU A 77 5.21 5.35 -4.92
CA LEU A 77 6.13 5.61 -3.80
C LEU A 77 5.63 4.94 -2.51
N ILE A 78 4.34 5.06 -2.21
CA ILE A 78 3.72 4.42 -1.04
C ILE A 78 3.76 2.90 -1.16
N ILE A 79 3.48 2.32 -2.34
CA ILE A 79 3.61 0.87 -2.58
C ILE A 79 5.04 0.41 -2.24
N GLY A 80 6.06 1.13 -2.73
CA GLY A 80 7.46 0.86 -2.44
C GLY A 80 7.77 0.90 -0.94
N PHE A 81 7.31 1.95 -0.26
CA PHE A 81 7.45 2.08 1.19
C PHE A 81 6.80 0.90 1.94
N LEU A 82 5.55 0.56 1.62
CA LEU A 82 4.83 -0.54 2.27
C LEU A 82 5.53 -1.90 2.06
N LEU A 83 6.10 -2.15 0.88
CA LEU A 83 6.85 -3.37 0.59
C LEU A 83 8.22 -3.42 1.29
N VAL A 84 8.89 -2.27 1.43
CA VAL A 84 10.08 -2.16 2.28
C VAL A 84 9.72 -2.54 3.72
N ILE A 85 8.59 -2.05 4.25
CA ILE A 85 8.14 -2.42 5.60
C ILE A 85 7.86 -3.94 5.66
N SER A 86 7.08 -4.45 4.70
CA SER A 86 6.68 -5.87 4.63
C SER A 86 7.88 -6.82 4.56
N SER A 87 8.91 -6.45 3.80
CA SER A 87 10.16 -7.22 3.69
C SER A 87 11.06 -7.10 4.91
N ARG A 88 10.94 -6.00 5.66
CA ARG A 88 11.67 -5.79 6.90
C ARG A 88 11.02 -6.45 8.11
N SER A 89 9.73 -6.74 8.07
CA SER A 89 9.02 -7.41 9.16
C SER A 89 9.41 -8.88 9.29
N TYR A 90 9.79 -9.27 10.51
CA TYR A 90 10.19 -10.65 10.83
C TYR A 90 9.09 -11.41 11.58
N HIS A 91 8.36 -10.75 12.47
CA HIS A 91 7.28 -11.34 13.27
C HIS A 91 5.96 -11.37 12.51
N GLN A 92 5.95 -11.98 11.31
CA GLN A 92 4.75 -12.20 10.53
C GLN A 92 4.58 -13.68 10.23
N SER A 93 3.34 -14.15 10.23
CA SER A 93 3.00 -15.54 10.00
C SER A 93 1.87 -15.61 8.98
N PRO A 94 2.11 -16.12 7.75
CA PRO A 94 3.35 -16.68 7.22
C PRO A 94 4.46 -15.65 6.97
N ARG A 95 5.73 -16.07 7.05
CA ARG A 95 6.90 -15.19 6.97
C ARG A 95 7.01 -14.45 5.63
N HIS A 96 6.65 -15.09 4.52
CA HIS A 96 6.73 -14.49 3.17
C HIS A 96 5.37 -14.07 2.62
N GLY A 97 4.27 -14.30 3.35
CA GLY A 97 2.89 -14.06 2.88
C GLY A 97 2.67 -12.71 2.20
N PRO A 98 3.03 -11.56 2.81
CA PRO A 98 2.88 -10.25 2.16
C PRO A 98 3.75 -10.05 0.91
N ILE A 99 4.95 -10.64 0.89
CA ILE A 99 5.85 -10.58 -0.28
C ILE A 99 5.26 -11.42 -1.43
N LEU A 100 4.79 -12.64 -1.14
CA LEU A 100 4.14 -13.50 -2.12
C LEU A 100 2.83 -12.89 -2.62
N GLY A 101 2.05 -12.25 -1.73
CA GLY A 101 0.86 -11.50 -2.10
C GLY A 101 1.17 -10.40 -3.11
N SER A 102 2.34 -9.74 -3.01
CA SER A 102 2.75 -8.74 -4.00
C SER A 102 3.00 -9.33 -5.40
N ILE A 103 3.36 -10.61 -5.52
CA ILE A 103 3.53 -11.28 -6.83
C ILE A 103 2.20 -11.34 -7.58
N LEU A 104 1.09 -11.65 -6.90
CA LEU A 104 -0.24 -11.66 -7.53
C LEU A 104 -0.64 -10.27 -8.03
N ALA A 105 -0.36 -9.23 -7.23
CA ALA A 105 -0.62 -7.86 -7.65
C ALA A 105 0.22 -7.48 -8.89
N ARG A 106 1.53 -7.74 -8.84
CA ARG A 106 2.47 -7.36 -9.90
C ARG A 106 2.28 -8.15 -11.20
N PHE A 107 2.03 -9.45 -11.10
CA PHE A 107 1.98 -10.33 -12.26
C PHE A 107 0.58 -10.43 -12.88
N ILE A 108 -0.48 -10.42 -12.07
CA ILE A 108 -1.85 -10.60 -12.57
C ILE A 108 -2.59 -9.27 -12.57
N TYR A 109 -2.64 -8.60 -11.41
CA TYR A 109 -3.53 -7.46 -11.25
C TYR A 109 -3.09 -6.25 -12.09
N ILE A 110 -1.81 -5.88 -12.03
CA ILE A 110 -1.23 -4.78 -12.81
C ILE A 110 -1.35 -5.04 -14.31
N ASN A 111 -0.94 -6.23 -14.77
CA ASN A 111 -1.06 -6.59 -16.18
C ASN A 111 -2.50 -6.56 -16.67
N GLY A 112 -3.46 -7.10 -15.91
CA GLY A 112 -4.87 -7.10 -16.27
C GLY A 112 -5.48 -5.70 -16.37
N ILE A 113 -5.23 -4.84 -15.37
CA ILE A 113 -5.79 -3.48 -15.34
C ILE A 113 -5.12 -2.58 -16.37
N LEU A 114 -3.80 -2.60 -16.51
CA LEU A 114 -3.12 -1.78 -17.52
C LEU A 114 -3.50 -2.20 -18.93
N LEU A 115 -3.63 -3.51 -19.20
CA LEU A 115 -4.14 -3.98 -20.48
C LEU A 115 -5.56 -3.49 -20.74
N MET A 116 -6.45 -3.55 -19.75
CA MET A 116 -7.81 -3.00 -19.86
C MET A 116 -7.79 -1.50 -20.20
N LEU A 117 -6.97 -0.71 -19.51
CA LEU A 117 -6.87 0.73 -19.75
C LEU A 117 -6.32 1.06 -21.14
N VAL A 118 -5.33 0.29 -21.63
CA VAL A 118 -4.82 0.41 -23.00
C VAL A 118 -5.87 0.04 -24.04
N LEU A 119 -6.57 -1.08 -23.86
CA LEU A 119 -7.63 -1.52 -24.78
C LEU A 119 -8.79 -0.54 -24.87
N ARG A 120 -9.00 0.27 -23.82
CA ARG A 120 -9.97 1.37 -23.79
C ARG A 120 -9.42 2.70 -24.32
N GLY A 121 -8.15 2.74 -24.77
CA GLY A 121 -7.49 3.95 -25.24
C GLY A 121 -7.25 4.99 -24.14
N MET A 122 -7.33 4.62 -22.86
CA MET A 122 -7.26 5.56 -21.75
C MET A 122 -5.83 5.97 -21.40
N ILE A 123 -4.87 5.08 -21.57
CA ILE A 123 -3.44 5.34 -21.31
C ILE A 123 -2.59 4.95 -22.53
N PRO A 124 -1.43 5.60 -22.74
CA PRO A 124 -0.49 5.21 -23.79
C PRO A 124 0.08 3.80 -23.58
N LEU A 125 0.32 3.08 -24.67
CA LEU A 125 0.95 1.76 -24.63
C LEU A 125 2.37 1.81 -24.06
N SER A 126 3.15 2.86 -24.36
CA SER A 126 4.51 3.07 -23.82
C SER A 126 4.53 3.10 -22.29
N PHE A 127 3.56 3.83 -21.71
CA PHE A 127 3.35 3.89 -20.27
C PHE A 127 3.02 2.52 -19.71
N ALA A 128 2.01 1.84 -20.26
CA ALA A 128 1.59 0.54 -19.79
C ALA A 128 2.71 -0.52 -19.86
N LEU A 129 3.40 -0.62 -20.99
CA LEU A 129 4.48 -1.61 -21.19
C LEU A 129 5.63 -1.42 -20.19
N THR A 130 5.95 -0.19 -19.83
CA THR A 130 7.02 0.10 -18.86
C THR A 130 6.71 -0.52 -17.50
N PHE A 131 5.51 -0.28 -16.97
CA PHE A 131 5.11 -0.83 -15.67
C PHE A 131 4.82 -2.34 -15.75
N MET A 132 4.12 -2.80 -16.81
CA MET A 132 3.86 -4.23 -17.03
C MET A 132 5.16 -5.03 -17.09
N GLY A 133 6.15 -4.57 -17.86
CA GLY A 133 7.45 -5.23 -18.00
C GLY A 133 8.23 -5.23 -16.69
N LEU A 134 8.32 -4.08 -16.01
CA LEU A 134 9.03 -3.95 -14.75
C LEU A 134 8.41 -4.82 -13.65
N ASP A 135 7.10 -4.72 -13.42
CA ASP A 135 6.39 -5.47 -12.39
C ASP A 135 6.45 -6.99 -12.65
N THR A 136 6.30 -7.40 -13.91
CA THR A 136 6.43 -8.82 -14.30
C THR A 136 7.83 -9.35 -14.01
N LEU A 137 8.88 -8.60 -14.39
CA LEU A 137 10.27 -8.99 -14.14
C LEU A 137 10.57 -9.11 -12.65
N LEU A 138 10.12 -8.15 -11.84
CA LEU A 138 10.30 -8.15 -10.39
C LEU A 138 9.52 -9.28 -9.71
N ALA A 139 8.29 -9.56 -10.17
CA ALA A 139 7.47 -10.65 -9.66
C ALA A 139 8.11 -12.01 -9.93
N LEU A 140 8.54 -12.26 -11.17
CA LEU A 140 9.22 -13.51 -11.56
C LEU A 140 10.55 -13.68 -10.82
N SER A 141 11.34 -12.61 -10.69
CA SER A 141 12.60 -12.66 -9.94
C SER A 141 12.36 -13.00 -8.46
N THR A 142 11.34 -12.38 -7.84
CA THR A 142 10.97 -12.68 -6.45
C THR A 142 10.52 -14.14 -6.30
N LEU A 143 9.71 -14.64 -7.24
CA LEU A 143 9.23 -16.02 -7.25
C LEU A 143 10.39 -17.02 -7.39
N VAL A 144 11.32 -16.80 -8.32
CA VAL A 144 12.48 -17.66 -8.53
C VAL A 144 13.38 -17.71 -7.30
N ILE A 145 13.64 -16.56 -6.67
CA ILE A 145 14.45 -16.51 -5.45
C ILE A 145 13.75 -17.26 -4.31
N TRP A 146 12.44 -17.04 -4.13
CA TRP A 146 11.65 -17.74 -3.11
C TRP A 146 11.62 -19.25 -3.33
N CYS A 147 11.41 -19.73 -4.56
CA CYS A 147 11.43 -21.15 -4.89
C CYS A 147 12.80 -21.81 -4.63
N ARG A 148 13.91 -21.06 -4.80
CA ARG A 148 15.26 -21.57 -4.50
C ARG A 148 15.58 -21.59 -3.01
N GLU A 149 14.98 -20.68 -2.25
CA GLU A 149 15.23 -20.52 -0.81
C GLU A 149 14.29 -21.38 0.05
N THR A 150 13.11 -21.75 -0.47
CA THR A 150 12.06 -22.43 0.30
C THR A 150 12.05 -23.92 -0.01
N GLU A 151 12.36 -24.73 1.01
CA GLU A 151 12.24 -26.19 0.91
C GLU A 151 10.78 -26.59 0.66
N GLY A 152 10.54 -27.48 -0.32
CA GLY A 152 9.19 -27.91 -0.67
C GLY A 152 8.34 -26.84 -1.37
N ALA A 153 8.96 -25.80 -1.95
CA ALA A 153 8.27 -24.79 -2.73
C ALA A 153 7.33 -25.43 -3.77
N SER A 154 6.04 -25.09 -3.67
CA SER A 154 4.99 -25.61 -4.56
C SER A 154 3.92 -24.54 -4.77
N VAL A 155 3.13 -24.71 -5.83
CA VAL A 155 1.98 -23.83 -6.12
C VAL A 155 0.97 -23.84 -4.97
N GLY A 156 0.75 -25.01 -4.36
CA GLY A 156 -0.12 -25.14 -3.19
C GLY A 156 0.39 -24.36 -1.98
N LEU A 157 1.69 -24.42 -1.70
CA LEU A 157 2.32 -23.64 -0.64
C LEU A 157 2.23 -22.14 -0.93
N PHE A 158 2.52 -21.72 -2.15
CA PHE A 158 2.44 -20.32 -2.58
C PHE A 158 1.05 -19.73 -2.32
N PHE A 159 0.00 -20.39 -2.79
CA PHE A 159 -1.36 -19.92 -2.57
C PHE A 159 -1.82 -20.08 -1.12
N GLY A 160 -1.36 -21.13 -0.43
CA GLY A 160 -1.61 -21.32 1.00
C GLY A 160 -1.06 -20.17 1.84
N GLU A 161 0.17 -19.72 1.56
CA GLU A 161 0.78 -18.60 2.29
C GLU A 161 0.07 -17.26 2.09
N ILE A 162 -0.59 -17.06 0.94
CA ILE A 162 -1.30 -15.84 0.63
C ILE A 162 -2.74 -15.90 1.16
N PHE A 163 -3.48 -16.94 0.79
CA PHE A 163 -4.93 -16.96 0.94
C PHE A 163 -5.42 -17.58 2.24
N THR A 164 -4.72 -18.59 2.78
CA THR A 164 -5.13 -19.20 4.06
C THR A 164 -5.21 -18.16 5.18
N PRO A 165 -4.23 -17.26 5.39
CA PRO A 165 -4.32 -16.24 6.42
C PRO A 165 -5.44 -15.23 6.18
N ILE A 166 -5.74 -14.92 4.92
CA ILE A 166 -6.82 -13.98 4.56
C ILE A 166 -8.19 -14.59 4.89
N PHE A 167 -8.43 -15.84 4.49
CA PHE A 167 -9.72 -16.51 4.70
C PHE A 167 -9.94 -16.96 6.16
N THR A 168 -8.87 -17.20 6.90
CA THR A 168 -8.95 -17.59 8.32
C THR A 168 -8.79 -16.40 9.26
N PHE A 169 -8.74 -15.17 8.73
CA PHE A 169 -8.54 -13.97 9.53
C PHE A 169 -9.63 -13.82 10.59
N ARG A 170 -9.21 -13.77 11.85
CA ARG A 170 -10.08 -13.55 13.01
C ARG A 170 -9.71 -12.22 13.66
N GLY A 171 -10.38 -11.15 13.24
CA GLY A 171 -10.08 -9.78 13.69
C GLY A 171 -10.05 -9.61 15.22
N VAL A 172 -10.87 -10.36 15.95
CA VAL A 172 -10.90 -10.33 17.43
C VAL A 172 -9.60 -10.87 18.05
N THR A 173 -8.97 -11.89 17.45
CA THR A 173 -7.75 -12.52 17.99
C THR A 173 -6.45 -11.89 17.47
N SER A 174 -6.49 -11.18 16.34
CA SER A 174 -5.31 -10.56 15.72
C SER A 174 -4.95 -9.19 16.33
N GLY A 175 -5.77 -8.68 17.25
CA GLY A 175 -5.63 -7.35 17.86
C GLY A 175 -6.36 -6.26 17.09
N GLY A 176 -6.97 -5.33 17.81
CA GLY A 176 -7.84 -4.30 17.24
C GLY A 176 -7.21 -3.50 16.09
N PRO A 177 -5.97 -2.99 16.22
CA PRO A 177 -5.34 -2.21 15.15
C PRO A 177 -5.10 -3.02 13.87
N ILE A 178 -4.78 -4.31 13.98
CA ILE A 178 -4.61 -5.19 12.81
C ILE A 178 -5.96 -5.41 12.12
N ALA A 179 -7.03 -5.63 12.88
CA ALA A 179 -8.38 -5.72 12.33
C ALA A 179 -8.78 -4.44 11.58
N ALA A 180 -8.49 -3.25 12.14
CA ALA A 180 -8.73 -1.99 11.46
C ALA A 180 -8.02 -1.91 10.10
N ILE A 181 -6.72 -2.25 10.04
CA ILE A 181 -5.98 -2.27 8.78
C ILE A 181 -6.59 -3.25 7.78
N PHE A 182 -6.99 -4.45 8.22
CA PHE A 182 -7.60 -5.44 7.35
C PHE A 182 -8.89 -4.92 6.68
N PHE A 183 -9.81 -4.37 7.47
CA PHE A 183 -11.09 -3.86 6.95
C PHE A 183 -10.94 -2.60 6.11
N ILE A 184 -10.06 -1.67 6.52
CA ILE A 184 -9.69 -0.52 5.67
C ILE A 184 -9.11 -1.02 4.36
N GLY A 185 -8.24 -2.04 4.40
CA GLY A 185 -7.66 -2.67 3.22
C GLY A 185 -8.69 -3.24 2.27
N LEU A 186 -9.66 -4.01 2.77
CA LEU A 186 -10.75 -4.56 1.95
C LEU A 186 -11.59 -3.46 1.31
N LEU A 187 -12.01 -2.46 2.10
CA LEU A 187 -12.79 -1.34 1.57
C LEU A 187 -11.99 -0.62 0.48
N GLN A 188 -10.73 -0.30 0.75
CA GLN A 188 -9.85 0.41 -0.16
C GLN A 188 -9.59 -0.38 -1.45
N LEU A 189 -9.39 -1.69 -1.36
CA LEU A 189 -9.19 -2.57 -2.52
C LEU A 189 -10.40 -2.54 -3.48
N PHE A 190 -11.61 -2.76 -2.96
CA PHE A 190 -12.78 -2.89 -3.82
C PHE A 190 -13.40 -1.55 -4.21
N PHE A 191 -13.43 -0.58 -3.30
CA PHE A 191 -14.04 0.73 -3.54
C PHE A 191 -13.36 1.45 -4.71
N TRP A 192 -12.03 1.54 -4.69
CA TRP A 192 -11.31 2.27 -5.75
C TRP A 192 -11.35 1.55 -7.09
N LEU A 193 -11.46 0.22 -7.10
CA LEU A 193 -11.59 -0.55 -8.34
C LEU A 193 -12.84 -0.17 -9.14
N VAL A 194 -13.92 0.25 -8.47
CA VAL A 194 -15.11 0.79 -9.14
C VAL A 194 -14.74 1.98 -10.02
N PHE A 195 -13.93 2.91 -9.51
CA PHE A 195 -13.51 4.11 -10.25
C PHE A 195 -12.42 3.83 -11.29
N VAL A 196 -11.66 2.74 -11.16
CA VAL A 196 -10.76 2.26 -12.23
C VAL A 196 -11.57 1.75 -13.42
N ILE A 197 -12.61 0.95 -13.17
CA ILE A 197 -13.44 0.34 -14.21
C ILE A 197 -14.43 1.36 -14.81
N ARG A 198 -14.92 2.29 -13.99
CA ARG A 198 -15.89 3.34 -14.35
C ARG A 198 -15.42 4.72 -13.86
N PRO A 199 -14.40 5.29 -14.50
CA PRO A 199 -13.89 6.62 -14.16
C PRO A 199 -14.92 7.73 -14.41
N ASP A 200 -15.91 7.49 -15.27
CA ASP A 200 -17.05 8.37 -15.49
C ASP A 200 -17.93 8.55 -14.23
N ILE A 201 -18.07 7.50 -13.42
CA ILE A 201 -18.76 7.58 -12.12
C ILE A 201 -17.96 8.48 -11.19
N ALA A 202 -16.63 8.34 -11.16
CA ALA A 202 -15.76 9.19 -10.36
C ALA A 202 -15.88 10.66 -10.79
N GLN A 203 -15.89 10.92 -12.10
CA GLN A 203 -16.07 12.25 -12.66
C GLN A 203 -17.36 12.91 -12.18
N SER A 204 -18.49 12.20 -12.30
CA SER A 204 -19.80 12.71 -11.89
C SER A 204 -19.91 12.87 -10.39
N PHE A 205 -19.46 11.87 -9.62
CA PHE A 205 -19.57 11.86 -8.16
C PHE A 205 -18.70 12.96 -7.52
N LEU A 206 -17.49 13.15 -8.03
CA LEU A 206 -16.54 14.13 -7.50
C LEU A 206 -16.62 15.49 -8.19
N HIS A 207 -17.52 15.66 -9.17
CA HIS A 207 -17.65 16.87 -9.97
C HIS A 207 -16.30 17.33 -10.54
N LEU A 208 -15.59 16.41 -11.22
CA LEU A 208 -14.29 16.68 -11.81
C LEU A 208 -14.43 17.42 -13.15
N ASP A 209 -13.35 18.09 -13.56
CA ASP A 209 -13.30 18.80 -14.82
C ASP A 209 -13.52 17.84 -16.01
N HIS A 210 -13.82 18.40 -17.18
CA HIS A 210 -13.87 17.59 -18.40
C HIS A 210 -12.47 17.06 -18.73
N HIS A 211 -12.38 15.75 -18.87
CA HIS A 211 -11.12 15.09 -19.19
C HIS A 211 -10.62 15.48 -20.58
N GLN A 212 -9.29 15.66 -20.69
CA GLN A 212 -8.59 15.98 -21.92
C GLN A 212 -7.47 14.96 -22.14
N GLY A 213 -7.33 14.48 -23.37
CA GLY A 213 -6.35 13.46 -23.72
C GLY A 213 -6.44 12.24 -22.80
N HIS A 214 -5.31 11.87 -22.18
CA HIS A 214 -5.19 10.71 -21.30
C HIS A 214 -5.47 11.01 -19.81
N SER A 215 -5.97 12.19 -19.45
CA SER A 215 -6.15 12.57 -18.04
C SER A 215 -7.04 11.59 -17.28
N ILE A 216 -8.12 11.09 -17.90
CA ILE A 216 -9.01 10.08 -17.31
C ILE A 216 -8.29 8.75 -17.01
N GLY A 217 -7.33 8.37 -17.85
CA GLY A 217 -6.52 7.16 -17.67
C GLY A 217 -5.51 7.30 -16.53
N PHE A 218 -4.89 8.47 -16.40
CA PHE A 218 -4.00 8.75 -15.28
C PHE A 218 -4.76 8.88 -13.96
N LEU A 219 -5.97 9.46 -13.96
CA LEU A 219 -6.86 9.44 -12.80
C LEU A 219 -7.24 8.00 -12.40
N ALA A 220 -7.62 7.16 -13.38
CA ALA A 220 -7.87 5.74 -13.13
C ALA A 220 -6.62 5.03 -12.57
N SER A 221 -5.42 5.44 -12.99
CA SER A 221 -4.16 4.93 -12.45
C SER A 221 -3.96 5.32 -10.97
N VAL A 222 -4.36 6.54 -10.57
CA VAL A 222 -4.38 6.94 -9.15
C VAL A 222 -5.26 5.99 -8.34
N PHE A 223 -6.51 5.79 -8.75
CA PHE A 223 -7.43 4.87 -8.07
C PHE A 223 -6.91 3.44 -8.04
N PHE A 224 -6.22 3.02 -9.11
CA PHE A 224 -5.61 1.70 -9.16
C PHE A 224 -4.47 1.55 -8.13
N THR A 225 -3.60 2.55 -7.98
CA THR A 225 -2.58 2.51 -6.93
C THR A 225 -3.18 2.47 -5.52
N LEU A 226 -4.28 3.20 -5.29
CA LEU A 226 -5.00 3.14 -4.01
C LEU A 226 -5.60 1.75 -3.76
N SER A 227 -6.13 1.09 -4.79
CA SER A 227 -6.58 -0.30 -4.70
C SER A 227 -5.43 -1.25 -4.31
N ILE A 228 -4.24 -1.08 -4.91
CA ILE A 228 -3.04 -1.88 -4.56
C ILE A 228 -2.59 -1.64 -3.11
N HIS A 229 -2.72 -0.41 -2.58
CA HIS A 229 -2.50 -0.16 -1.15
C HIS A 229 -3.48 -1.00 -0.31
N GLY A 230 -4.75 -1.08 -0.72
CA GLY A 230 -5.75 -1.94 -0.09
C GLY A 230 -5.34 -3.41 -0.07
N TRP A 231 -4.85 -3.94 -1.19
CA TRP A 231 -4.28 -5.29 -1.24
C TRP A 231 -3.10 -5.48 -0.30
N SER A 232 -2.21 -4.49 -0.22
CA SER A 232 -1.06 -4.49 0.68
C SER A 232 -1.51 -4.48 2.16
N HIS A 233 -2.56 -3.75 2.49
CA HIS A 233 -3.15 -3.74 3.83
C HIS A 233 -3.74 -5.11 4.20
N VAL A 234 -4.52 -5.73 3.30
CA VAL A 234 -5.14 -7.04 3.53
C VAL A 234 -4.09 -8.11 3.79
N THR A 235 -3.09 -8.21 2.91
CA THR A 235 -2.03 -9.23 3.00
C THR A 235 -1.13 -9.06 4.22
N ASN A 236 -0.82 -7.82 4.61
CA ASN A 236 -0.01 -7.57 5.81
C ASN A 236 -0.80 -7.77 7.11
N ALA A 237 -2.07 -7.35 7.14
CA ALA A 237 -2.90 -7.55 8.32
C ALA A 237 -3.25 -9.02 8.53
N SER A 238 -3.50 -9.79 7.45
CA SER A 238 -3.74 -11.23 7.56
C SER A 238 -2.53 -12.01 8.06
N ALA A 239 -1.32 -11.55 7.75
CA ALA A 239 -0.06 -12.09 8.28
C ALA A 239 0.30 -11.56 9.68
N VAL A 240 -0.58 -10.76 10.31
CA VAL A 240 -0.40 -10.16 11.65
C VAL A 240 0.89 -9.31 11.73
N ASN A 241 1.22 -8.60 10.65
CA ASN A 241 2.40 -7.74 10.59
C ASN A 241 2.20 -6.45 11.42
N HIS A 242 2.47 -6.49 12.73
CA HIS A 242 2.30 -5.35 13.64
C HIS A 242 3.02 -4.05 13.23
N PRO A 243 4.28 -4.07 12.74
CA PRO A 243 4.94 -2.89 12.19
C PRO A 243 4.15 -2.17 11.08
N PHE A 244 3.28 -2.89 10.37
CA PHE A 244 2.51 -2.34 9.27
C PHE A 244 1.45 -1.33 9.71
N VAL A 245 0.90 -1.45 10.93
CA VAL A 245 -0.04 -0.46 11.48
C VAL A 245 0.60 0.92 11.57
N SER A 246 1.84 0.99 12.06
CA SER A 246 2.58 2.24 12.19
C SER A 246 2.97 2.78 10.81
N ALA A 247 3.36 1.91 9.88
CA ALA A 247 3.63 2.30 8.50
C ALA A 247 2.39 2.90 7.83
N ALA A 248 1.22 2.30 8.04
CA ALA A 248 -0.05 2.76 7.49
C ALA A 248 -0.46 4.16 7.99
N LEU A 249 -0.16 4.48 9.25
CA LEU A 249 -0.31 5.84 9.80
C LEU A 249 0.76 6.79 9.24
N CYS A 250 2.02 6.32 9.22
CA CYS A 250 3.18 7.11 8.83
C CYS A 250 3.06 7.63 7.39
N TYR A 251 2.76 6.76 6.42
CA TYR A 251 2.68 7.21 5.03
C TYR A 251 1.51 8.18 4.83
N ARG A 252 0.37 7.98 5.50
CA ARG A 252 -0.77 8.88 5.38
C ARG A 252 -0.45 10.27 5.91
N ILE A 253 0.14 10.33 7.10
CA ILE A 253 0.45 11.60 7.78
C ILE A 253 1.62 12.32 7.13
N LEU A 254 2.69 11.61 6.76
CA LEU A 254 3.94 12.22 6.32
C LEU A 254 4.09 12.32 4.79
N LEU A 255 3.37 11.49 4.02
CA LEU A 255 3.45 11.50 2.55
C LEU A 255 2.12 11.93 1.92
N SER A 256 1.04 11.20 2.19
CA SER A 256 -0.24 11.39 1.48
C SER A 256 -0.85 12.75 1.78
N VAL A 257 -1.10 13.07 3.05
CA VAL A 257 -1.74 14.33 3.46
C VAL A 257 -0.96 15.56 2.97
N PRO A 258 0.37 15.67 3.18
CA PRO A 258 1.13 16.83 2.70
C PRO A 258 1.08 16.97 1.18
N VAL A 259 1.24 15.87 0.42
CA VAL A 259 1.24 15.92 -1.04
C VAL A 259 -0.15 16.29 -1.57
N LEU A 260 -1.22 15.71 -1.03
CA LEU A 260 -2.59 16.05 -1.41
C LEU A 260 -2.92 17.52 -1.13
N LEU A 261 -2.51 18.04 0.04
CA LEU A 261 -2.69 19.45 0.37
C LEU A 261 -1.94 20.35 -0.60
N ILE A 262 -0.66 20.07 -0.86
CA ILE A 262 0.14 20.85 -1.80
C ILE A 262 -0.50 20.81 -3.19
N SER A 263 -0.82 19.62 -3.72
CA SER A 263 -1.42 19.47 -5.05
C SER A 263 -2.79 20.15 -5.17
N GLY A 264 -3.60 20.18 -4.12
CA GLY A 264 -4.84 20.95 -4.11
C GLY A 264 -4.62 22.46 -4.04
N LEU A 265 -3.69 22.92 -3.20
CA LEU A 265 -3.39 24.35 -3.02
C LEU A 265 -2.75 25.01 -4.25
N VAL A 266 -1.91 24.26 -4.97
CA VAL A 266 -1.28 24.76 -6.21
C VAL A 266 -2.11 24.47 -7.46
N ASP A 267 -3.38 24.08 -7.29
CA ASP A 267 -4.30 23.77 -8.38
C ASP A 267 -3.69 22.76 -9.39
N GLN A 268 -3.03 21.72 -8.89
CA GLN A 268 -2.57 20.60 -9.72
C GLN A 268 -3.67 19.54 -9.92
N ILE A 269 -4.59 19.43 -8.96
CA ILE A 269 -5.74 18.52 -8.99
C ILE A 269 -6.99 19.27 -8.53
N GLU A 270 -8.16 18.76 -8.91
CA GLU A 270 -9.43 19.34 -8.48
C GLU A 270 -9.59 19.30 -6.96
N ILE A 271 -10.14 20.37 -6.39
CA ILE A 271 -10.37 20.51 -4.95
C ILE A 271 -11.24 19.37 -4.41
N ASN A 272 -12.29 18.97 -5.14
CA ASN A 272 -13.17 17.88 -4.71
C ASN A 272 -12.45 16.53 -4.66
N LEU A 273 -11.55 16.26 -5.61
CA LEU A 273 -10.71 15.06 -5.58
C LEU A 273 -9.75 15.12 -4.38
N CYS A 274 -9.08 16.26 -4.19
CA CYS A 274 -8.18 16.50 -3.06
C CYS A 274 -8.89 16.26 -1.72
N LEU A 275 -10.03 16.91 -1.50
CA LEU A 275 -10.83 16.78 -0.27
C LEU A 275 -11.33 15.36 -0.04
N THR A 276 -11.74 14.66 -1.10
CA THR A 276 -12.19 13.27 -0.97
C THR A 276 -11.06 12.34 -0.56
N LEU A 277 -9.90 12.43 -1.20
CA LEU A 277 -8.72 11.62 -0.88
C LEU A 277 -8.21 11.93 0.54
N LEU A 278 -8.12 13.22 0.90
CA LEU A 278 -7.77 13.65 2.26
C LEU A 278 -8.77 13.14 3.29
N GLY A 279 -10.06 13.27 3.03
CA GLY A 279 -11.12 12.82 3.92
C GLY A 279 -11.01 11.31 4.21
N ILE A 280 -10.76 10.50 3.17
CA ILE A 280 -10.60 9.06 3.33
C ILE A 280 -9.33 8.71 4.14
N ASP A 281 -8.23 9.41 3.92
CA ASP A 281 -7.00 9.20 4.70
C ASP A 281 -7.16 9.62 6.15
N LEU A 282 -7.79 10.76 6.42
CA LEU A 282 -8.08 11.24 7.77
C LEU A 282 -9.05 10.29 8.50
N CYS A 283 -10.09 9.81 7.83
CA CYS A 283 -10.99 8.78 8.36
C CYS A 283 -10.23 7.49 8.69
N SER A 284 -9.35 7.04 7.80
CA SER A 284 -8.53 5.84 8.03
C SER A 284 -7.60 6.01 9.23
N ILE A 285 -6.92 7.16 9.33
CA ILE A 285 -6.06 7.52 10.48
C ILE A 285 -6.88 7.47 11.77
N PHE A 286 -8.06 8.11 11.78
CA PHE A 286 -8.94 8.17 12.94
C PHE A 286 -9.38 6.77 13.38
N VAL A 287 -9.86 5.93 12.45
CA VAL A 287 -10.27 4.55 12.75
C VAL A 287 -9.11 3.75 13.33
N ILE A 288 -7.92 3.81 12.74
CA ILE A 288 -6.74 3.09 13.26
C ILE A 288 -6.43 3.56 14.69
N PHE A 289 -6.44 4.88 14.96
CA PHE A 289 -6.20 5.41 16.30
C PHE A 289 -7.25 4.97 17.31
N LEU A 290 -8.53 4.96 16.95
CA LEU A 290 -9.59 4.46 17.82
C LEU A 290 -9.30 3.02 18.25
N PHE A 291 -8.99 2.13 17.31
CA PHE A 291 -8.67 0.73 17.62
C PHE A 291 -7.40 0.60 18.47
N VAL A 292 -6.38 1.44 18.27
CA VAL A 292 -5.19 1.49 19.13
C VAL A 292 -5.54 1.90 20.57
N ILE A 293 -6.44 2.87 20.75
CA ILE A 293 -6.85 3.35 22.08
C ILE A 293 -7.70 2.30 22.79
N PHE A 294 -8.70 1.73 22.12
CA PHE A 294 -9.59 0.74 22.73
C PHE A 294 -8.87 -0.56 23.10
N SER A 295 -7.97 -1.07 22.24
CA SER A 295 -7.20 -2.27 22.58
C SER A 295 -6.27 -2.08 23.78
N LYS A 296 -5.81 -0.85 24.08
CA LYS A 296 -5.03 -0.57 25.30
C LYS A 296 -5.88 -0.63 26.56
N LYS A 297 -7.15 -0.24 26.48
CA LYS A 297 -8.07 -0.27 27.63
C LYS A 297 -8.34 -1.71 28.07
N ASP A 298 -8.50 -2.64 27.12
CA ASP A 298 -8.77 -4.05 27.42
C ASP A 298 -7.60 -4.75 28.12
N VAL A 299 -6.35 -4.45 27.70
CA VAL A 299 -5.15 -4.99 28.34
C VAL A 299 -4.98 -4.45 29.76
N ALA A 300 -5.16 -3.14 29.97
CA ALA A 300 -5.04 -2.52 31.29
C ALA A 300 -6.11 -3.02 32.28
N THR A 301 -7.32 -3.32 31.79
CA THR A 301 -8.41 -3.85 32.62
C THR A 301 -8.15 -5.29 33.05
N THR A 302 -7.58 -6.10 32.16
CA THR A 302 -7.21 -7.50 32.44
C THR A 302 -6.07 -7.60 33.45
N GLU A 303 -4.99 -6.80 33.28
CA GLU A 303 -3.88 -6.74 34.24
C GLU A 303 -4.31 -6.20 35.61
N GLY A 304 -5.26 -5.25 35.63
CA GLY A 304 -5.85 -4.73 36.87
C GLY A 304 -6.62 -5.79 37.65
N ASN A 305 -7.41 -6.63 36.95
CA ASN A 305 -8.16 -7.71 37.57
C ASN A 305 -7.25 -8.82 38.11
N GLU A 306 -6.19 -9.21 37.38
CA GLU A 306 -5.23 -10.22 37.86
C GLU A 306 -4.47 -9.75 39.10
N ARG A 307 -4.02 -8.50 39.14
CA ARG A 307 -3.37 -7.92 40.33
C ARG A 307 -4.31 -7.82 41.54
N THR A 308 -5.60 -7.62 41.31
CA THR A 308 -6.61 -7.56 42.37
C THR A 308 -6.92 -8.95 42.92
N MET A 309 -6.87 -9.99 42.09
CA MET A 309 -7.02 -11.39 42.51
C MET A 309 -5.79 -11.91 43.26
N LEU A 310 -4.57 -11.49 42.87
CA LEU A 310 -3.33 -11.86 43.55
C LEU A 310 -3.15 -11.19 44.92
N LYS A 311 -3.81 -10.05 45.17
CA LYS A 311 -3.82 -9.38 46.49
C LYS A 311 -4.86 -9.92 47.48
N LYS A 312 -5.73 -10.84 47.03
CA LYS A 312 -6.76 -11.50 47.86
C LYS A 312 -6.39 -12.92 48.30
N LYS A 313 -5.14 -13.34 48.09
CA LYS A 313 -4.53 -14.54 48.69
C LYS A 313 -3.49 -14.12 49.72
#